data_AF-A0A3P8T2D3-F1
#
_entry.id   AF-A0A3P8T2D3-F1
#
_cell.length_a   1.000
_cell.length_b   1.000
_cell.length_c   1.000
_cell.angle_alpha   90.00
_cell.angle_beta   90.00
_cell.angle_gamma   90.00
#
_symmetry.space_group_name_H-M   'P 1'
#
loop_
_entity.id
_entity.type
_entity.pdbx_description
1 polymer ?
#
loop_
_entity_poly.entity_id
_entity_poly.type
_entity_poly.pdbx_seq_one_letter_code
_entity_poly.pdbx_strand_id
1 'polypeptide(L)'
;MHSVRKGDFSGPKSLISQLLKLIAALDLQSESALKSDIVDMTVTPDLSRQYKTMQTELTSKVKRLEKEASQLKEELEQQKREQVEQEKDAIIVDLQHKLDNLETDYEKILIVSCNIRQFKLKTDKSTVLHQNYKELLTEFGLNALDI
;
A
#
# COMPACT_ATOMS: atom_id res chain seq x y z
N MET A 1 -111.28 32.37 24.24
CA MET A 1 -110.64 31.21 24.87
C MET A 1 -109.75 30.57 23.81
N HIS A 2 -108.43 30.81 23.80
CA HIS A 2 -107.37 30.18 24.61
C HIS A 2 -107.32 28.64 24.47
N SER A 3 -106.32 28.15 23.72
CA SER A 3 -105.27 27.20 24.15
C SER A 3 -104.76 26.41 22.92
N VAL A 4 -103.54 26.60 22.40
CA VAL A 4 -102.19 26.42 22.98
C VAL A 4 -101.72 24.95 22.97
N ARG A 5 -100.81 24.69 22.01
CA ARG A 5 -99.54 23.94 22.06
C ARG A 5 -99.46 22.43 22.43
N LYS A 6 -98.62 21.79 21.58
CA LYS A 6 -97.46 20.90 21.86
C LYS A 6 -97.69 19.40 22.07
N GLY A 7 -96.82 18.62 21.43
CA GLY A 7 -96.34 17.34 21.96
C GLY A 7 -95.93 16.33 20.90
N ASP A 8 -94.73 16.50 20.35
CA ASP A 8 -94.08 15.52 19.47
C ASP A 8 -93.96 14.13 20.10
N PHE A 9 -94.12 13.12 19.25
CA PHE A 9 -94.25 11.71 19.55
C PHE A 9 -93.06 11.14 20.36
N SER A 10 -93.28 10.97 21.67
CA SER A 10 -92.50 10.11 22.57
C SER A 10 -93.02 8.67 22.47
N GLY A 11 -92.36 7.83 21.67
CA GLY A 11 -92.63 6.39 21.57
C GLY A 11 -91.36 5.58 21.32
N PRO A 12 -91.29 4.30 21.73
CA PRO A 12 -90.09 3.46 21.69
C PRO A 12 -89.48 3.32 20.27
N LYS A 13 -90.27 3.49 19.21
CA LYS A 13 -89.80 3.50 17.81
C LYS A 13 -88.93 4.72 17.46
N SER A 14 -89.15 5.87 18.11
CA SER A 14 -88.34 7.09 17.92
C SER A 14 -86.94 6.95 18.51
N LEU A 15 -86.84 6.32 19.69
CA LEU A 15 -85.58 5.99 20.33
C LEU A 15 -84.75 5.00 19.51
N ILE A 16 -85.39 3.98 18.90
CA ILE A 16 -84.71 3.03 18.01
C ILE A 16 -84.10 3.76 16.80
N SER A 17 -84.83 4.71 16.20
CA SER A 17 -84.30 5.51 15.08
C SER A 17 -83.11 6.37 15.50
N GLN A 18 -83.14 6.96 16.70
CA GLN A 18 -82.02 7.74 17.22
C GLN A 18 -80.80 6.87 17.54
N LEU A 19 -81.01 5.68 18.11
CA LEU A 19 -79.94 4.71 18.39
C LEU A 19 -79.27 4.24 17.10
N LEU A 20 -80.05 3.94 16.05
CA LEU A 20 -79.51 3.56 14.74
C LEU A 20 -78.65 4.67 14.11
N LYS A 21 -79.07 5.93 14.25
CA LYS A 21 -78.27 7.08 13.78
C LYS A 21 -76.98 7.23 14.58
N LEU A 22 -77.03 7.02 15.90
CA LEU A 22 -75.85 7.09 16.76
C LEU A 22 -74.84 5.99 16.40
N ILE A 23 -75.30 4.77 16.16
CA ILE A 23 -74.47 3.64 15.74
C ILE A 23 -73.80 3.95 14.40
N ALA A 24 -74.55 4.42 13.40
CA ALA A 24 -73.97 4.78 12.10
C ALA A 24 -72.95 5.93 12.19
N ALA A 25 -73.18 6.90 13.08
CA ALA A 25 -72.23 8.00 13.31
C ALA A 25 -70.95 7.50 14.01
N LEU A 26 -71.06 6.58 14.96
CA LEU A 26 -69.93 5.95 15.62
C LEU A 26 -69.12 5.08 14.64
N ASP A 27 -69.79 4.34 13.75
CA ASP A 27 -69.13 3.55 12.69
C ASP A 27 -68.35 4.46 11.74
N LEU A 28 -68.97 5.53 11.23
CA LEU A 28 -68.29 6.52 10.39
C LEU A 28 -67.10 7.19 11.10
N GLN A 29 -67.24 7.49 12.40
CA GLN A 29 -66.18 8.10 13.20
C GLN A 29 -65.02 7.12 13.40
N SER A 30 -65.29 5.84 13.66
CA SER A 30 -64.26 4.80 13.77
C SER A 30 -63.53 4.53 12.44
N GLU A 31 -64.25 4.56 11.31
CA GLU A 31 -63.66 4.39 9.98
C GLU A 31 -62.78 5.60 9.59
N SER A 32 -63.17 6.81 10.01
CA SER A 32 -62.35 8.01 9.85
C SER A 32 -61.09 8.00 10.72
N ALA A 33 -61.17 7.46 11.94
CA ALA A 33 -60.03 7.31 12.85
C ALA A 33 -59.03 6.27 12.33
N LEU A 34 -59.51 5.14 11.79
CA LEU A 34 -58.65 4.13 11.16
C LEU A 34 -57.92 4.67 9.93
N LYS A 35 -58.55 5.54 9.13
CA LYS A 35 -57.86 6.23 8.02
C LYS A 35 -56.79 7.21 8.51
N SER A 36 -57.01 7.87 9.64
CA SER A 36 -56.01 8.74 10.28
C SER A 36 -54.79 7.94 10.76
N ASP A 37 -55.01 6.77 11.37
CA ASP A 37 -53.91 5.90 11.81
C ASP A 37 -53.13 5.28 10.63
N ILE A 38 -53.77 5.04 9.49
CA ILE A 38 -53.08 4.65 8.25
C ILE A 38 -52.18 5.77 7.71
N VAL A 39 -52.50 7.05 7.98
CA VAL A 39 -51.64 8.17 7.58
C VAL A 39 -50.37 8.24 8.46
N ASP A 40 -50.38 7.68 9.66
CA ASP A 40 -49.18 7.50 10.49
C ASP A 40 -48.20 6.46 9.88
N MET A 41 -48.68 5.64 8.95
CA MET A 41 -47.86 4.73 8.12
C MET A 41 -47.02 5.46 7.06
N THR A 42 -47.07 6.80 6.96
CA THR A 42 -46.21 7.59 6.06
C THR A 42 -44.76 7.71 6.55
N VAL A 43 -44.49 7.45 7.84
CA VAL A 43 -43.12 7.40 8.40
C VAL A 43 -42.34 6.17 7.93
N THR A 44 -43.03 5.04 7.73
CA THR A 44 -42.48 3.76 7.25
C THR A 44 -41.81 3.81 5.86
N PRO A 45 -42.44 4.38 4.81
CA PRO A 45 -41.84 4.48 3.48
C PRO A 45 -40.69 5.50 3.41
N ASP A 46 -40.75 6.61 4.17
CA ASP A 46 -39.63 7.56 4.22
C ASP A 46 -38.40 6.94 4.90
N LEU A 47 -38.60 6.22 6.02
CA LEU A 47 -37.54 5.47 6.68
C LEU A 47 -36.97 4.35 5.78
N SER A 48 -37.82 3.65 5.03
CA SER A 48 -37.40 2.65 4.03
C SER A 48 -36.57 3.28 2.90
N ARG A 49 -36.97 4.47 2.44
CA ARG A 49 -36.22 5.23 1.43
C ARG A 49 -34.86 5.67 1.97
N GLN A 50 -34.82 6.22 3.18
CA GLN A 50 -33.57 6.61 3.84
C GLN A 50 -32.63 5.42 4.03
N TYR A 51 -33.15 4.26 4.46
CA TYR A 51 -32.36 3.04 4.60
C TYR A 51 -31.77 2.58 3.26
N LYS A 52 -32.57 2.60 2.18
CA LYS A 52 -32.09 2.26 0.83
C LYS A 52 -31.02 3.23 0.35
N THR A 53 -31.22 4.55 0.54
CA THR A 53 -30.21 5.56 0.20
C THR A 53 -28.91 5.30 0.96
N MET A 54 -28.99 5.11 2.28
CA MET A 54 -27.82 4.82 3.10
C MET A 54 -27.14 3.51 2.70
N GLN A 55 -27.91 2.47 2.37
CA GLN A 55 -27.38 1.20 1.86
C GLN A 55 -26.62 1.38 0.55
N THR A 56 -27.16 2.18 -0.39
CA THR A 56 -26.48 2.45 -1.67
C THR A 56 -25.21 3.29 -1.47
N GLU A 57 -25.22 4.26 -0.56
CA GLU A 57 -24.04 5.05 -0.22
C GLU A 57 -22.96 4.23 0.48
N LEU A 58 -23.33 3.34 1.40
CA LEU A 58 -22.39 2.43 2.03
C LEU A 58 -21.82 1.45 1.01
N THR A 59 -22.65 0.92 0.12
CA THR A 59 -22.18 0.02 -0.95
C THR A 59 -21.21 0.74 -1.89
N SER A 60 -21.47 2.00 -2.24
CA SER A 60 -20.57 2.77 -3.10
C SER A 60 -19.26 3.11 -2.40
N LYS A 61 -19.31 3.45 -1.10
CA LYS A 61 -18.11 3.65 -0.26
C LYS A 61 -17.28 2.38 -0.16
N VAL A 62 -17.90 1.23 0.10
CA VAL A 62 -17.20 -0.07 0.16
C VAL A 62 -16.51 -0.36 -1.17
N LYS A 63 -17.21 -0.26 -2.30
CA LYS A 63 -16.60 -0.49 -3.62
C LYS A 63 -15.44 0.46 -3.92
N ARG A 64 -15.54 1.72 -3.51
CA ARG A 64 -14.45 2.69 -3.67
C ARG A 64 -13.25 2.31 -2.81
N LEU A 65 -13.47 1.97 -1.54
CA LEU A 65 -12.42 1.56 -0.62
C LEU A 65 -11.75 0.25 -1.06
N GLU A 66 -12.51 -0.71 -1.59
CA GLU A 66 -11.95 -1.95 -2.17
C GLU A 66 -11.03 -1.65 -3.37
N LYS A 67 -11.42 -0.69 -4.22
CA LYS A 67 -10.59 -0.25 -5.35
C LYS A 67 -9.32 0.45 -4.86
N GLU A 68 -9.46 1.40 -3.94
CA GLU A 68 -8.32 2.13 -3.36
C GLU A 68 -7.35 1.17 -2.65
N ALA A 69 -7.86 0.21 -1.88
CA ALA A 69 -7.04 -0.80 -1.21
C ALA A 69 -6.30 -1.70 -2.22
N SER A 70 -6.94 -2.05 -3.33
CA SER A 70 -6.29 -2.83 -4.40
C SER A 70 -5.17 -2.04 -5.08
N GLN A 71 -5.41 -0.75 -5.37
CA GLN A 71 -4.41 0.14 -5.97
C GLN A 71 -3.22 0.36 -5.02
N LEU A 72 -3.48 0.67 -3.75
CA LEU A 72 -2.43 0.85 -2.74
C LEU A 72 -1.59 -0.41 -2.55
N LYS A 73 -2.21 -1.60 -2.65
CA LYS A 73 -1.48 -2.86 -2.59
C LYS A 73 -0.55 -3.03 -3.80
N GLU A 74 -1.02 -2.68 -4.99
CA GLU A 74 -0.20 -2.74 -6.20
C GLU A 74 0.97 -1.75 -6.15
N GLU A 75 0.71 -0.50 -5.75
CA GLU A 75 1.72 0.54 -5.55
C GLU A 75 2.78 0.11 -4.52
N LEU A 76 2.35 -0.47 -3.39
CA LEU A 76 3.28 -0.96 -2.36
C LEU A 76 4.17 -2.09 -2.90
N GLU A 77 3.61 -3.03 -3.64
CA GLU A 77 4.38 -4.14 -4.22
C GLU A 77 5.33 -3.66 -5.31
N GLN A 78 4.93 -2.66 -6.10
CA GLN A 78 5.81 -2.02 -7.08
C GLN A 78 6.96 -1.28 -6.39
N GLN A 79 6.67 -0.49 -5.36
CA GLN A 79 7.68 0.23 -4.59
C GLN A 79 8.69 -0.72 -3.94
N LYS A 80 8.22 -1.85 -3.39
CA LYS A 80 9.13 -2.88 -2.84
C LYS A 80 10.03 -3.47 -3.92
N ARG A 81 9.50 -3.75 -5.11
CA ARG A 81 10.31 -4.25 -6.24
C ARG A 81 11.37 -3.23 -6.63
N GLU A 82 11.00 -1.96 -6.76
CA GLU A 82 11.92 -0.88 -7.10
C GLU A 82 13.01 -0.71 -6.04
N GLN A 83 12.65 -0.76 -4.76
CA GLN A 83 13.63 -0.68 -3.67
C GLN A 83 14.62 -1.86 -3.73
N VAL A 84 14.12 -3.08 -3.90
CA VAL A 84 14.98 -4.26 -4.04
C VAL A 84 15.90 -4.15 -5.25
N GLU A 85 15.42 -3.61 -6.36
CA GLU A 85 16.23 -3.43 -7.56
C GLU A 85 17.32 -2.36 -7.35
N GLN A 86 16.98 -1.24 -6.71
CA GLN A 86 17.96 -0.22 -6.32
C GLN A 86 19.02 -0.75 -5.37
N GLU A 87 18.64 -1.59 -4.40
CA GLU A 87 19.58 -2.24 -3.47
C GLU A 87 20.52 -3.20 -4.21
N LYS A 88 20.00 -3.98 -5.18
CA LYS A 88 20.84 -4.83 -6.02
C LYS A 88 21.79 -4.02 -6.89
N ASP A 89 21.32 -2.95 -7.53
CA ASP A 89 22.15 -2.08 -8.36
C ASP A 89 23.28 -1.46 -7.54
N ALA A 90 22.98 -1.01 -6.32
CA ALA A 90 23.99 -0.49 -5.39
C ALA A 90 25.04 -1.56 -5.03
N ILE A 91 24.61 -2.81 -4.78
CA ILE A 91 25.51 -3.93 -4.52
C ILE A 91 26.37 -4.25 -5.75
N ILE A 92 25.78 -4.24 -6.95
CA ILE A 92 26.50 -4.48 -8.21
C ILE A 92 27.61 -3.44 -8.39
N VAL A 93 27.29 -2.15 -8.19
CA VAL A 93 28.28 -1.06 -8.30
C VAL A 93 29.40 -1.22 -7.26
N ASP A 94 29.08 -1.54 -6.01
CA ASP A 94 30.09 -1.80 -4.98
C ASP A 94 30.99 -2.99 -5.32
N LEU A 95 30.41 -4.08 -5.83
CA LEU A 95 31.16 -5.26 -6.25
C LEU A 95 32.05 -4.99 -7.47
N GLN A 96 31.57 -4.23 -8.44
CA GLN A 96 32.36 -3.78 -9.59
C GLN A 96 33.55 -2.95 -9.13
N HIS A 97 33.33 -1.96 -8.27
CA HIS A 97 34.40 -1.15 -7.72
C HIS A 97 35.43 -1.98 -6.92
N LYS A 98 34.99 -3.00 -6.17
CA LYS A 98 35.92 -3.93 -5.49
C LYS A 98 36.73 -4.76 -6.48
N LEU A 99 36.12 -5.21 -7.57
CA LEU A 99 36.80 -5.95 -8.64
C LEU A 99 37.87 -5.08 -9.31
N ASP A 100 37.52 -3.86 -9.69
CA ASP A 100 38.44 -2.91 -10.35
C ASP A 100 39.66 -2.60 -9.46
N ASN A 101 39.42 -2.42 -8.16
CA ASN A 101 40.50 -2.21 -7.19
C ASN A 101 41.39 -3.45 -7.05
N LEU A 102 40.81 -4.65 -6.96
CA LEU A 102 41.57 -5.89 -6.90
C LEU A 102 42.38 -6.10 -8.17
N GLU A 103 41.82 -5.86 -9.35
CA GLU A 103 42.52 -5.95 -10.63
C GLU A 103 43.73 -5.00 -10.66
N THR A 104 43.51 -3.75 -10.27
CA THR A 104 44.57 -2.74 -10.18
C THR A 104 45.68 -3.15 -9.22
N ASP A 105 45.34 -3.71 -8.06
CA ASP A 105 46.33 -4.15 -7.07
C ASP A 105 47.09 -5.39 -7.52
N TYR A 106 46.42 -6.33 -8.20
CA TYR A 106 47.08 -7.47 -8.84
C TYR A 106 48.07 -7.01 -9.92
N GLU A 107 47.68 -6.05 -10.75
CA GLU A 107 48.57 -5.50 -11.78
C GLU A 107 49.82 -4.87 -11.16
N LYS A 108 49.66 -4.07 -10.09
CA LYS A 108 50.81 -3.50 -9.35
C LYS A 108 51.74 -4.59 -8.81
N ILE A 109 51.19 -5.64 -8.18
CA ILE A 109 51.98 -6.75 -7.64
C ILE A 109 52.76 -7.46 -8.75
N LEU A 110 52.11 -7.68 -9.90
CA LEU A 110 52.73 -8.31 -11.06
C LEU A 110 53.89 -7.47 -11.61
N ILE A 111 53.67 -6.16 -11.77
CA ILE A 111 54.70 -5.21 -12.23
C ILE A 111 55.89 -5.20 -11.27
N VAL A 112 55.64 -5.04 -9.98
CA VAL A 112 56.70 -5.04 -8.94
C VAL A 112 57.48 -6.35 -8.95
N SER A 113 56.79 -7.48 -9.03
CA SER A 113 57.42 -8.80 -9.09
C SER A 113 58.30 -8.98 -10.33
N CYS A 114 57.84 -8.49 -11.48
CA CYS A 114 58.61 -8.49 -12.73
C CYS A 114 59.87 -7.63 -12.59
N ASN A 115 59.73 -6.42 -12.04
CA ASN A 115 60.84 -5.49 -11.83
C ASN A 115 61.90 -6.06 -10.87
N ILE A 116 61.48 -6.68 -9.76
CA ILE A 116 62.39 -7.35 -8.81
C ILE A 116 63.18 -8.46 -9.52
N ARG A 117 62.50 -9.28 -10.32
CA ARG A 117 63.16 -10.37 -11.07
C ARG A 117 64.16 -9.83 -12.08
N GLN A 118 63.80 -8.78 -12.83
CA GLN A 118 64.71 -8.14 -13.77
C GLN A 118 65.91 -7.52 -13.08
N PHE A 119 65.70 -6.85 -11.94
CA PHE A 119 66.78 -6.29 -11.14
C PHE A 119 67.74 -7.39 -10.67
N LYS A 120 67.22 -8.48 -10.08
CA LYS A 120 68.04 -9.64 -9.67
C LYS A 120 68.86 -10.22 -10.82
N LEU A 121 68.23 -10.46 -11.98
CA LEU A 121 68.94 -10.98 -13.16
C LEU A 121 70.07 -10.05 -13.63
N LYS A 122 69.88 -8.73 -13.54
CA LYS A 122 70.93 -7.75 -13.88
C LYS A 122 72.06 -7.81 -12.86
N THR A 123 71.75 -7.84 -11.57
CA THR A 123 72.73 -7.96 -10.48
C THR A 123 73.51 -9.27 -10.59
N ASP A 124 72.85 -10.40 -10.81
CA ASP A 124 73.50 -11.72 -10.94
C ASP A 124 74.45 -11.78 -12.15
N LYS A 125 74.06 -11.19 -13.28
CA LYS A 125 74.96 -11.08 -14.44
C LYS A 125 76.18 -10.22 -14.13
N SER A 126 75.99 -9.12 -13.40
CA SER A 126 77.08 -8.24 -12.97
C SER A 126 78.00 -8.94 -11.98
N THR A 127 77.48 -9.69 -11.00
CA THR A 127 78.31 -10.42 -10.02
C THR A 127 79.12 -11.52 -10.69
N VAL A 128 78.51 -12.28 -11.62
CA VAL A 128 79.24 -13.28 -12.44
C VAL A 128 80.34 -12.62 -13.25
N LEU A 129 80.05 -11.50 -13.90
CA LEU A 129 81.05 -10.75 -14.67
C LEU A 129 82.20 -10.26 -13.76
N HIS A 130 81.90 -9.69 -12.60
CA HIS A 130 82.92 -9.25 -11.64
C HIS A 130 83.76 -10.41 -11.12
N GLN A 131 83.15 -11.57 -10.88
CA GLN A 131 83.85 -12.78 -10.46
C GLN A 131 84.80 -13.27 -11.56
N ASN A 132 84.34 -13.34 -12.81
CA ASN A 132 85.17 -13.74 -13.95
C ASN A 132 86.38 -12.80 -14.13
N TYR A 133 86.18 -11.49 -14.01
CA TYR A 133 87.29 -10.52 -14.09
C TYR A 133 88.30 -10.70 -12.95
N LYS A 134 87.81 -10.97 -11.73
CA LYS A 134 88.68 -11.23 -10.57
C LYS A 134 89.52 -12.49 -10.76
N GLU A 135 88.91 -13.56 -11.27
CA GLU A 135 89.60 -14.82 -11.58
C GLU A 135 90.69 -14.60 -12.64
N LEU A 136 90.37 -13.90 -13.73
CA LEU A 136 91.32 -13.57 -14.79
C LEU A 136 92.52 -12.76 -14.28
N LEU A 137 92.29 -11.73 -13.46
CA LEU A 137 93.39 -10.96 -12.85
C LEU A 137 94.31 -11.85 -12.00
N THR A 138 93.71 -12.78 -11.25
CA THR A 138 94.45 -13.73 -10.41
C THR A 138 95.32 -14.67 -11.25
N GLU A 139 94.85 -15.12 -12.42
CA GLU A 139 95.65 -15.91 -13.37
C GLU A 139 96.90 -15.18 -13.86
N PHE A 140 96.83 -13.85 -14.00
CA PHE A 140 97.97 -13.00 -14.34
C PHE A 140 98.85 -12.65 -13.13
N GLY A 141 98.57 -13.18 -11.94
CA GLY A 141 99.29 -12.85 -10.70
C GLY A 141 99.03 -11.44 -10.17
N LEU A 142 98.00 -10.76 -10.70
CA LEU A 142 97.56 -9.44 -10.27
C LEU A 142 96.42 -9.59 -9.25
N ASN A 143 96.45 -8.78 -8.20
CA ASN A 143 95.42 -8.81 -7.18
C ASN A 143 94.52 -7.58 -7.34
N ALA A 144 93.20 -7.80 -7.44
CA ALA A 144 92.23 -6.74 -7.68
C ALA A 144 92.10 -5.73 -6.52
N LEU A 145 92.65 -6.04 -5.34
CA LEU A 145 92.68 -5.15 -4.17
C LEU A 145 93.91 -4.24 -4.13
N ASP A 146 94.93 -4.53 -4.95
CA ASP A 146 96.21 -3.79 -4.98
C ASP A 146 96.24 -2.73 -6.11
N ILE A 147 95.12 -2.51 -6.79
CA ILE A 147 94.91 -1.53 -7.88
C ILE A 147 93.81 -0.55 -7.44
#